data_AF-A0A2E5V0I6-F1
#
_entry.id   AF-A0A2E5V0I6-F1
#
_cell.length_a   1.000
_cell.length_b   1.000
_cell.length_c   1.000
_cell.angle_alpha   90.00
_cell.angle_beta   90.00
_cell.angle_gamma   90.00
#
_symmetry.space_group_name_H-M   'P 1'
#
loop_
_entity.id
_entity.type
_entity.pdbx_description
1 polymer ?
#
loop_
_entity_poly.entity_id
_entity_poly.type
_entity_poly.pdbx_seq_one_letter_code
_entity_poly.pdbx_strand_id
1 'polypeptide(L)' 'MSVLKIGSEAPLFLLENQNGDLVNLSDFSGKKVLLWFVPRAFGKN' A
#
# COMPACT_ATOMS: atom_id res chain seq x y z
N MET A 1 -17.24 2.04 -0.20
CA MET A 1 -15.96 1.60 0.42
C MET A 1 -16.13 1.62 1.93
N SER A 2 -15.78 0.54 2.62
CA SER A 2 -15.83 0.46 4.09
C SER A 2 -14.64 1.20 4.70
N VAL A 3 -14.88 1.90 5.80
CA VAL A 3 -13.80 2.48 6.62
C VAL A 3 -12.97 1.33 7.20
N LEU A 4 -11.63 1.43 7.13
CA LEU A 4 -10.74 0.45 7.76
C LEU A 4 -10.94 0.50 9.27
N LYS A 5 -11.18 -0.67 9.88
CA LYS A 5 -11.35 -0.80 11.32
C LYS A 5 -10.05 -1.27 11.96
N ILE A 6 -9.66 -0.66 13.06
CA ILE A 6 -8.49 -1.12 13.81
C ILE A 6 -8.66 -2.59 14.20
N GLY A 7 -7.64 -3.41 13.93
CA GLY A 7 -7.62 -4.85 14.21
C GLY A 7 -8.27 -5.72 13.12
N SER A 8 -8.88 -5.14 12.08
CA SER A 8 -9.27 -5.93 10.90
C SER A 8 -8.06 -6.35 10.09
N GLU A 9 -8.18 -7.45 9.37
CA GLU A 9 -7.18 -7.81 8.36
C GLU A 9 -7.04 -6.68 7.33
N ALA A 10 -5.80 -6.44 6.91
CA ALA A 10 -5.52 -5.45 5.87
C ALA A 10 -6.06 -5.96 4.52
N PRO A 11 -6.74 -5.12 3.73
CA PRO A 11 -7.18 -5.52 2.40
C PRO A 11 -5.99 -5.89 1.52
N LEU A 12 -6.15 -6.96 0.74
CA LEU A 12 -5.18 -7.31 -0.28
C LEU A 12 -5.09 -6.19 -1.33
N PHE A 13 -3.88 -5.90 -1.79
CA PHE A 13 -3.63 -5.00 -2.90
C PHE A 13 -2.61 -5.61 -3.85
N LEU A 14 -2.71 -5.22 -5.11
CA LEU A 14 -1.72 -5.41 -6.15
C LEU A 14 -1.68 -4.11 -6.94
N LEU A 15 -0.61 -3.34 -6.78
CA LEU A 15 -0.47 -2.00 -7.38
C LEU A 15 0.92 -1.86 -7.99
N GLU A 16 1.02 -1.13 -9.09
CA GLU A 16 2.32 -0.73 -9.64
C GLU A 16 2.97 0.35 -8.76
N ASN A 17 4.27 0.22 -8.52
CA ASN A 17 5.07 1.26 -7.88
C ASN A 17 5.59 2.28 -8.91
N GLN A 18 6.40 3.24 -8.47
CA GLN A 18 6.95 4.30 -9.33
C GLN A 18 7.92 3.81 -10.43
N ASN A 19 8.40 2.57 -10.34
CA ASN A 19 9.27 1.94 -11.34
C ASN A 19 8.47 1.06 -12.32
N GLY A 20 7.15 0.93 -12.13
CA GLY A 20 6.30 0.01 -12.89
C GLY A 20 6.32 -1.43 -12.38
N ASP A 21 6.97 -1.71 -11.25
CA ASP A 21 6.95 -3.05 -10.66
C ASP A 21 5.61 -3.27 -9.94
N LEU A 22 5.03 -4.45 -10.14
CA LEU A 22 3.87 -4.88 -9.36
C LEU A 22 4.27 -5.21 -7.92
N VAL A 23 3.57 -4.62 -6.95
CA VAL A 23 3.77 -4.83 -5.53
C VAL A 23 2.49 -5.39 -4.91
N ASN A 24 2.61 -6.50 -4.17
CA ASN A 24 1.54 -7.13 -3.42
C ASN A 24 1.74 -6.92 -1.91
N LEU A 25 0.65 -6.90 -1.14
CA LEU A 25 0.73 -6.95 0.33
C LEU A 25 1.51 -8.19 0.82
N SER A 26 1.37 -9.34 0.15
CA SER A 26 2.04 -10.59 0.53
C SER A 26 3.55 -10.50 0.48
N ASP A 27 4.11 -9.60 -0.32
CA ASP A 27 5.56 -9.41 -0.47
C ASP A 27 6.20 -8.92 0.84
N PHE A 28 5.39 -8.36 1.75
CA PHE A 28 5.82 -7.87 3.05
C PHE A 28 5.46 -8.79 4.22
N SER A 29 5.13 -10.06 3.95
CA SER A 29 4.82 -11.05 4.98
C SER A 29 5.87 -11.09 6.10
N GLY A 30 5.41 -11.05 7.35
CA GLY A 30 6.27 -11.04 8.54
C GLY A 30 6.92 -9.70 8.89
N LYS A 31 6.65 -8.62 8.13
CA LYS A 31 7.15 -7.27 8.40
C LYS A 31 6.03 -6.38 8.95
N LYS A 32 6.42 -5.38 9.76
CA LYS A 32 5.54 -4.24 10.10
C LYS A 32 5.63 -3.22 8.98
N VAL A 33 4.50 -2.88 8.37
CA VAL A 33 4.42 -1.98 7.21
C VAL A 33 3.50 -0.81 7.53
N LEU A 34 3.89 0.39 7.10
CA LEU A 34 3.08 1.60 7.16
C LEU A 34 2.69 1.98 5.73
N LEU A 35 1.39 2.03 5.43
CA LEU A 35 0.87 2.59 4.18
C LEU A 35 0.44 4.03 4.43
N TRP A 36 0.95 4.95 3.63
CA TRP A 36 0.63 6.37 3.72
C TRP A 36 0.02 6.87 2.41
N PHE A 37 -1.24 7.30 2.46
CA PHE A 37 -1.97 7.82 1.31
C PHE A 37 -1.84 9.34 1.23
N VAL A 38 -1.29 9.83 0.11
CA VAL A 38 -1.13 11.26 -0.18
C VAL A 38 -1.63 11.57 -1.60
N PRO A 39 -2.19 12.76 -1.90
CA PRO A 39 -2.69 13.09 -3.24
C PRO A 39 -1.64 13.02 -4.35
N ARG A 40 -0.36 13.19 -3.98
CA ARG A 40 0.79 13.07 -4.86
C ARG A 40 1.98 12.58 -4.04
N ALA A 41 2.50 11.40 -4.39
CA ALA A 41 3.67 10.84 -3.71
C ALA A 41 4.99 11.48 -4.18
N PHE A 42 5.06 11.94 -5.44
CA PHE A 42 6.26 12.56 -6.02
C PHE A 42 5.89 13.73 -6.94
N GLY A 43 6.63 14.84 -6.86
CA GLY A 43 6.57 15.95 -7.83
C GLY A 43 7.52 15.72 -9.00
N LYS A 44 7.14 16.14 -10.22
CA LYS A 44 8.13 16.33 -11.29
C LYS A 44 9.06 17.47 -10.87
N ASN A 45 10.37 17.20 -10.80
CA ASN A 45 11.39 18.25 -10.91
C ASN A 45 11.63 18.53 -12.39
#